data_AF-A0A9E4EEX2-F1
#
_entry.id   AF-A0A9E4EEX2-F1
#
_cell.length_a   1.000
_cell.length_b   1.000
_cell.length_c   1.000
_cell.angle_alpha   90.00
_cell.angle_beta   90.00
_cell.angle_gamma   90.00
#
_symmetry.space_group_name_H-M   'P 1'
#
loop_
_entity.id
_entity.type
_entity.pdbx_description
1 polymer ?
#
loop_
_entity_poly.entity_id
_entity_poly.type
_entity_poly.pdbx_seq_one_letter_code
_entity_poly.pdbx_strand_id
1 'polypeptide(L)'
;MIRFLMLLAFFIIFTTGNTGCDHDPDGVDEETSVSIVERLSEEDKTALANKLKSLDYLLSLPLEQRKARSKEYMLKYLELKDKDDPEALEALRTSLYIHAKGDHSLLEEWVVLTHKIFRKKEATVPELLRANQIELQIARDNDESRNYIKTLEENAEQLEHQIKDLEDQGVNPQEFKISIEVEGDEE
;
A
#
# COMPACT_ATOMS: atom_id res chain seq x y z
N MET A 1 6.49 -14.08 30.85
CA MET A 1 6.90 -14.97 29.75
C MET A 1 6.64 -14.22 28.46
N ILE A 2 7.66 -13.55 27.93
CA ILE A 2 7.57 -12.73 26.72
C ILE A 2 8.09 -13.59 25.57
N ARG A 3 7.19 -14.34 24.91
CA ARG A 3 7.50 -15.15 23.74
C ARG A 3 6.25 -15.30 22.90
N PHE A 4 6.05 -14.40 21.95
CA PHE A 4 5.40 -14.65 20.65
C PHE A 4 5.55 -13.36 19.83
N LEU A 5 6.76 -13.14 19.31
CA LEU A 5 7.01 -12.14 18.28
C LEU A 5 6.42 -12.74 16.98
N MET A 6 5.19 -12.35 16.62
CA MET A 6 4.60 -12.74 15.35
C MET A 6 5.23 -11.94 14.21
N LEU A 7 6.28 -12.53 13.65
CA LEU A 7 6.72 -12.35 12.27
C LEU A 7 5.56 -12.67 11.31
N LEU A 8 4.90 -11.69 10.69
CA LEU A 8 4.16 -11.92 9.43
C LEU A 8 3.62 -10.65 8.72
N ALA A 9 4.35 -9.52 8.67
CA ALA A 9 3.79 -8.32 8.03
C ALA A 9 3.83 -8.33 6.49
N PHE A 10 4.65 -9.17 5.85
CA PHE A 10 4.84 -9.13 4.38
C PHE A 10 4.07 -10.20 3.61
N PHE A 11 3.62 -11.27 4.28
CA PHE A 11 3.08 -12.45 3.57
C PHE A 11 1.66 -12.25 3.05
N ILE A 12 0.87 -11.32 3.61
CA ILE A 12 -0.57 -11.26 3.32
C ILE A 12 -0.96 -10.30 2.17
N ILE A 13 -0.16 -9.26 1.89
CA ILE A 13 -0.54 -8.26 0.88
C ILE A 13 -0.37 -8.80 -0.56
N PHE A 14 0.64 -9.64 -0.82
CA PHE A 14 1.06 -9.97 -2.20
C PHE A 14 0.83 -11.40 -2.70
N THR A 15 0.40 -12.38 -1.89
CA THR A 15 0.50 -13.81 -2.30
C THR A 15 -0.79 -14.62 -2.50
N THR A 16 -1.99 -14.06 -2.30
CA THR A 16 -3.25 -14.83 -2.43
C THR A 16 -4.15 -14.32 -3.56
N GLY A 17 -4.45 -15.16 -4.56
CA GLY A 17 -5.62 -14.91 -5.42
C GLY A 17 -5.70 -15.55 -6.83
N ASN A 18 -5.67 -16.88 -6.94
CA ASN A 18 -5.97 -17.60 -8.18
C ASN A 18 -7.48 -17.69 -8.50
N THR A 19 -7.80 -17.66 -9.79
CA THR A 19 -9.02 -18.06 -10.56
C THR A 19 -10.39 -17.42 -10.28
N GLY A 20 -10.98 -16.83 -11.34
CA GLY A 20 -12.43 -16.81 -11.58
C GLY A 20 -12.96 -15.53 -12.26
N CYS A 21 -13.21 -15.58 -13.57
CA CYS A 21 -13.82 -14.52 -14.40
C CYS A 21 -15.30 -14.25 -14.05
N ASP A 22 -15.77 -12.99 -14.12
CA ASP A 22 -16.67 -12.49 -15.20
C ASP A 22 -17.33 -11.13 -14.85
N HIS A 23 -17.25 -10.22 -15.83
CA HIS A 23 -18.12 -9.09 -16.23
C HIS A 23 -18.61 -7.95 -15.28
N ASP A 24 -18.00 -6.74 -15.44
CA ASP A 24 -18.47 -5.48 -16.11
C ASP A 24 -19.81 -4.78 -15.69
N PRO A 25 -19.98 -3.45 -15.89
CA PRO A 25 -19.42 -2.33 -15.12
C PRO A 25 -20.45 -1.17 -14.83
N ASP A 26 -19.92 0.00 -14.42
CA ASP A 26 -20.50 1.36 -14.38
C ASP A 26 -21.17 1.80 -13.05
N GLY A 27 -20.87 2.96 -12.43
CA GLY A 27 -20.00 4.08 -12.76
C GLY A 27 -20.28 5.30 -11.83
N VAL A 28 -19.49 6.35 -12.04
CA VAL A 28 -19.72 7.79 -11.75
C VAL A 28 -19.13 8.42 -10.46
N ASP A 29 -18.27 9.41 -10.74
CA ASP A 29 -17.88 10.68 -10.08
C ASP A 29 -18.16 10.92 -8.58
N GLU A 30 -17.16 11.43 -7.85
CA GLU A 30 -17.19 12.83 -7.37
C GLU A 30 -15.87 13.30 -6.74
N GLU A 31 -15.69 14.62 -6.80
CA GLU A 31 -14.55 15.45 -6.39
C GLU A 31 -14.17 15.36 -4.89
N THR A 32 -13.08 16.08 -4.56
CA THR A 32 -12.54 16.49 -3.25
C THR A 32 -11.68 15.43 -2.51
N SER A 33 -10.47 15.70 -2.00
CA SER A 33 -9.91 16.93 -1.46
C SER A 33 -8.39 16.82 -1.14
N VAL A 34 -7.66 17.86 -1.50
CA VAL A 34 -6.65 18.62 -0.71
C VAL A 34 -5.48 17.87 0.01
N SER A 35 -4.33 17.96 -0.66
CA SER A 35 -3.03 18.52 -0.19
C SER A 35 -2.27 17.89 0.99
N ILE A 36 -1.41 16.93 0.65
CA ILE A 36 -0.05 16.79 1.22
C ILE A 36 0.94 16.50 0.06
N VAL A 37 1.13 17.45 -0.86
CA VAL A 37 2.15 17.34 -1.94
C VAL A 37 2.93 18.65 -2.04
N GLU A 38 3.68 18.98 -1.00
CA GLU A 38 4.74 19.98 -1.08
C GLU A 38 6.08 19.25 -1.18
N ARG A 39 6.57 19.10 -2.42
CA ARG A 39 8.01 19.15 -2.83
C ARG A 39 8.32 18.58 -4.22
N LEU A 40 7.34 18.41 -5.10
CA LEU A 40 7.61 18.30 -6.53
C LEU A 40 7.30 19.64 -7.17
N SER A 41 8.22 20.15 -8.00
CA SER A 41 7.90 21.33 -8.81
C SER A 41 6.71 21.00 -9.73
N GLU A 42 5.94 21.99 -10.16
CA GLU A 42 4.81 21.75 -11.09
C GLU A 42 5.26 21.06 -12.39
N GLU A 43 6.52 21.27 -12.79
CA GLU A 43 7.16 20.58 -13.90
C GLU A 43 7.37 19.09 -13.61
N ASP A 44 7.87 18.75 -12.42
CA ASP A 44 8.07 17.36 -11.99
C ASP A 44 6.74 16.62 -11.81
N LYS A 45 5.71 17.30 -11.29
CA LYS A 45 4.35 16.74 -11.18
C LYS A 45 3.78 16.40 -12.55
N THR A 46 3.95 17.30 -13.52
CA THR A 46 3.46 17.10 -14.89
C THR A 46 4.23 15.98 -15.60
N ALA A 47 5.55 15.94 -15.45
CA ALA A 47 6.39 14.87 -16.00
C ALA A 47 6.02 13.50 -15.41
N LEU A 48 5.81 13.45 -14.09
CA LEU A 48 5.39 12.25 -13.38
C LEU A 48 3.99 11.80 -13.81
N ALA A 49 3.03 12.71 -13.93
CA ALA A 49 1.69 12.39 -14.42
C ALA A 49 1.73 11.81 -15.85
N ASN A 50 2.55 12.37 -16.74
CA ASN A 50 2.73 11.84 -18.10
C ASN A 50 3.40 10.46 -18.10
N LYS A 51 4.39 10.25 -17.22
CA LYS A 51 5.05 8.95 -17.05
C LYS A 51 4.07 7.90 -16.55
N LEU A 52 3.25 8.21 -15.55
CA LEU A 52 2.24 7.29 -15.01
C LEU A 52 1.16 6.96 -16.06
N LYS A 53 0.71 7.93 -16.86
CA LYS A 53 -0.20 7.69 -18.00
C LYS A 53 0.42 6.80 -19.08
N SER A 54 1.74 6.84 -19.28
CA SER A 54 2.39 5.93 -20.23
C SER A 54 2.34 4.45 -19.79
N LEU A 55 1.92 4.18 -18.55
CA LEU A 55 1.74 2.83 -17.99
C LEU A 55 0.33 2.28 -18.19
N ASP A 56 -0.53 2.93 -18.98
CA ASP A 56 -1.94 2.51 -19.18
C ASP A 56 -2.08 1.02 -19.55
N TYR A 57 -1.15 0.47 -20.32
CA TYR A 57 -1.18 -0.95 -20.68
C TYR A 57 -1.05 -1.87 -19.44
N LEU A 58 -0.30 -1.47 -18.40
CA LEU A 58 -0.15 -2.21 -17.15
C LEU A 58 -1.45 -2.22 -16.35
N LEU A 59 -2.24 -1.16 -16.43
CA LEU A 59 -3.50 -1.03 -15.69
C LEU A 59 -4.58 -1.99 -16.21
N SER A 60 -4.46 -2.40 -17.48
CA SER A 60 -5.33 -3.41 -18.08
C SER A 60 -5.00 -4.85 -17.67
N LEU A 61 -3.86 -5.08 -17.02
CA LEU A 61 -3.42 -6.42 -16.65
C LEU A 61 -4.21 -6.98 -15.46
N PRO A 62 -4.37 -8.31 -15.36
CA PRO A 62 -4.91 -8.96 -14.17
C PRO A 62 -4.11 -8.62 -12.91
N LEU A 63 -4.77 -8.64 -11.76
CA LEU A 63 -4.20 -8.27 -10.45
C LEU A 63 -2.82 -8.91 -10.19
N GLU A 64 -2.68 -10.21 -10.40
CA GLU A 64 -1.42 -10.92 -10.15
C GLU A 64 -0.25 -10.40 -11.01
N GLN A 65 -0.52 -10.03 -12.26
CA GLN A 65 0.50 -9.45 -13.14
C GLN A 65 0.83 -8.01 -12.73
N ARG A 66 -0.18 -7.24 -12.30
CA ARG A 66 0.05 -5.90 -11.73
C ARG A 66 0.84 -5.96 -10.44
N LYS A 67 0.54 -6.91 -9.54
CA LYS A 67 1.31 -7.17 -8.31
C LYS A 67 2.77 -7.49 -8.61
N ALA A 68 3.05 -8.33 -9.60
CA ALA A 68 4.42 -8.63 -10.02
C ALA A 68 5.16 -7.37 -10.50
N ARG A 69 4.50 -6.51 -11.29
CA ARG A 69 5.08 -5.24 -11.76
C ARG A 69 5.22 -4.20 -10.66
N SER A 70 4.22 -4.07 -9.80
CA SER A 70 4.26 -3.23 -8.62
C SER A 70 5.43 -3.60 -7.71
N LYS A 71 5.70 -4.91 -7.55
CA LYS A 71 6.84 -5.42 -6.78
C LYS A 71 8.19 -4.98 -7.35
N GLU A 72 8.38 -4.94 -8.67
CA GLU A 72 9.63 -4.44 -9.29
C GLU A 72 9.93 -2.99 -8.87
N TYR A 73 8.91 -2.13 -8.87
CA TYR A 73 9.05 -0.74 -8.43
C TYR A 73 9.20 -0.60 -6.91
N MET A 74 8.56 -1.47 -6.13
CA MET A 74 8.75 -1.52 -4.67
C MET A 74 10.19 -1.90 -4.31
N LEU A 75 10.78 -2.89 -4.99
CA LEU A 75 12.18 -3.26 -4.80
C LEU A 75 13.11 -2.09 -5.15
N LYS A 76 12.84 -1.38 -6.27
CA LYS A 76 13.57 -0.16 -6.62
C LYS A 76 13.46 0.91 -5.52
N TYR A 77 12.27 1.11 -4.94
CA TYR A 77 12.11 2.01 -3.80
C TYR A 77 13.00 1.61 -2.62
N LEU A 78 13.00 0.32 -2.24
CA LEU A 78 13.81 -0.18 -1.13
C LEU A 78 15.32 0.00 -1.37
N GLU A 79 15.78 -0.15 -2.60
CA GLU A 79 17.19 0.08 -2.98
C GLU A 79 17.61 1.55 -2.89
N LEU A 80 16.67 2.48 -3.11
CA LEU A 80 16.90 3.92 -3.25
C LEU A 80 16.54 4.74 -2.00
N LYS A 81 15.67 4.25 -1.10
CA LYS A 81 15.10 5.03 0.00
C LYS A 81 16.12 5.72 0.92
N ASP A 82 17.34 5.19 1.01
CA ASP A 82 18.44 5.73 1.82
C ASP A 82 19.52 6.44 0.97
N LYS A 83 19.36 6.50 -0.36
CA LYS A 83 20.34 7.04 -1.32
C LYS A 83 19.82 8.25 -2.10
N ASP A 84 18.59 8.16 -2.61
CA ASP A 84 17.94 9.18 -3.43
C ASP A 84 16.44 9.23 -3.09
N ASP A 85 16.08 10.16 -2.21
CA ASP A 85 14.72 10.28 -1.68
C ASP A 85 13.67 10.66 -2.75
N PRO A 86 13.93 11.62 -3.66
CA PRO A 86 13.03 11.88 -4.80
C PRO A 86 12.82 10.67 -5.71
N GLU A 87 13.88 9.99 -6.15
CA GLU A 87 13.75 8.84 -7.05
C GLU A 87 13.09 7.64 -6.35
N ALA A 88 13.36 7.44 -5.06
CA ALA A 88 12.69 6.43 -4.24
C ALA A 88 11.18 6.71 -4.15
N LEU A 89 10.77 7.94 -3.81
CA LEU A 89 9.36 8.32 -3.73
C LEU A 89 8.64 8.15 -5.08
N GLU A 90 9.31 8.45 -6.18
CA GLU A 90 8.78 8.20 -7.52
C GLU A 90 8.57 6.69 -7.78
N ALA A 91 9.53 5.85 -7.42
CA ALA A 91 9.41 4.41 -7.54
C ALA A 91 8.25 3.86 -6.69
N LEU A 92 8.12 4.32 -5.44
CA LEU A 92 7.01 3.94 -4.56
C LEU A 92 5.66 4.37 -5.14
N ARG A 93 5.55 5.61 -5.61
CA ARG A 93 4.32 6.11 -6.22
C ARG A 93 3.94 5.30 -7.47
N THR A 94 4.93 4.95 -8.29
CA THR A 94 4.71 4.11 -9.47
C THR A 94 4.23 2.70 -9.08
N SER A 95 4.85 2.11 -8.06
CA SER A 95 4.46 0.80 -7.50
C SER A 95 2.99 0.80 -7.07
N LEU A 96 2.58 1.79 -6.28
CA LEU A 96 1.21 1.88 -5.76
C LEU A 96 0.21 2.29 -6.85
N TYR A 97 0.59 3.13 -7.81
CA TYR A 97 -0.27 3.48 -8.96
C TYR A 97 -0.62 2.26 -9.81
N ILE A 98 0.36 1.40 -10.12
CA ILE A 98 0.12 0.14 -10.85
C ILE A 98 -0.82 -0.77 -10.04
N HIS A 99 -0.58 -0.89 -8.73
CA HIS A 99 -1.38 -1.72 -7.84
C HIS A 99 -2.81 -1.21 -7.66
N ALA A 100 -2.99 0.10 -7.60
CA ALA A 100 -4.26 0.79 -7.52
C ALA A 100 -5.00 0.90 -8.87
N LYS A 101 -4.44 0.31 -9.95
CA LYS A 101 -5.01 0.34 -11.30
C LYS A 101 -5.17 1.77 -11.85
N GLY A 102 -4.34 2.69 -11.39
CA GLY A 102 -4.34 4.09 -11.84
C GLY A 102 -4.37 5.08 -10.69
N ASP A 103 -4.89 6.26 -10.98
CA ASP A 103 -5.05 7.32 -10.01
C ASP A 103 -6.23 7.03 -9.06
N HIS A 104 -6.09 7.42 -7.81
CA HIS A 104 -7.12 7.23 -6.78
C HIS A 104 -7.00 8.33 -5.72
N SER A 105 -8.12 8.79 -5.17
CA SER A 105 -8.15 9.87 -4.17
C SER A 105 -7.29 9.57 -2.93
N LEU A 106 -7.15 8.29 -2.59
CA LEU A 106 -6.34 7.80 -1.47
C LEU A 106 -4.88 7.45 -1.81
N LEU A 107 -4.47 7.56 -3.09
CA LEU A 107 -3.14 7.11 -3.52
C LEU A 107 -2.02 7.87 -2.81
N GLU A 108 -2.14 9.19 -2.66
CA GLU A 108 -1.11 10.00 -2.00
C GLU A 108 -0.99 9.67 -0.51
N GLU A 109 -2.13 9.48 0.17
CA GLU A 109 -2.12 9.04 1.57
C GLU A 109 -1.42 7.68 1.70
N TRP A 110 -1.69 6.76 0.78
CA TRP A 110 -1.05 5.45 0.77
C TRP A 110 0.46 5.55 0.56
N VAL A 111 0.93 6.39 -0.37
CA VAL A 111 2.35 6.66 -0.61
C VAL A 111 3.02 7.20 0.65
N VAL A 112 2.44 8.21 1.29
CA VAL A 112 3.01 8.84 2.50
C VAL A 112 3.10 7.85 3.65
N LEU A 113 2.03 7.08 3.88
CA LEU A 113 1.97 6.08 4.94
C LEU A 113 3.00 4.96 4.72
N THR A 114 3.05 4.43 3.49
CA THR A 114 3.96 3.36 3.10
C THR A 114 5.42 3.83 3.19
N HIS A 115 5.72 5.04 2.71
CA HIS A 115 7.06 5.63 2.83
C HIS A 115 7.50 5.77 4.29
N LYS A 116 6.60 6.27 5.16
CA LYS A 116 6.88 6.43 6.59
C LYS A 116 7.21 5.09 7.25
N ILE A 117 6.41 4.05 6.97
CA ILE A 117 6.59 2.71 7.54
C ILE A 117 7.95 2.13 7.14
N PHE A 118 8.27 2.11 5.84
CA PHE A 118 9.51 1.50 5.36
C PHE A 118 10.77 2.30 5.70
N ARG A 119 10.69 3.62 5.76
CA ARG A 119 11.84 4.45 6.14
C ARG A 119 12.19 4.29 7.62
N LYS A 120 11.17 4.18 8.48
CA LYS A 120 11.39 3.97 9.92
C LYS A 120 11.63 2.52 10.29
N LYS A 121 11.31 1.57 9.41
CA LYS A 121 11.25 0.13 9.69
C LYS A 121 10.40 -0.19 10.92
N GLU A 122 9.43 0.67 11.19
CA GLU A 122 8.55 0.63 12.35
C GLU A 122 7.18 1.16 11.94
N ALA A 123 6.12 0.53 12.45
CA ALA A 123 4.75 0.99 12.31
C ALA A 123 3.98 0.77 13.60
N THR A 124 2.95 1.55 13.84
CA THR A 124 1.92 1.25 14.84
C THR A 124 0.84 0.36 14.20
N VAL A 125 0.12 -0.42 15.01
CA VAL A 125 -0.99 -1.25 14.49
C VAL A 125 -2.07 -0.41 13.78
N PRO A 126 -2.46 0.79 14.29
CA PRO A 126 -3.35 1.69 13.56
C PRO A 126 -2.83 2.16 12.20
N GLU A 127 -1.52 2.39 12.04
CA GLU A 127 -0.94 2.74 10.74
C GLU A 127 -1.06 1.59 9.74
N LEU A 128 -0.82 0.35 10.17
CA LEU A 128 -1.01 -0.83 9.32
C LEU A 128 -2.47 -1.04 8.97
N LEU A 129 -3.38 -0.83 9.92
CA LEU A 129 -4.81 -0.88 9.68
C LEU A 129 -5.23 0.16 8.64
N ARG A 130 -4.74 1.39 8.74
CA ARG A 130 -5.06 2.44 7.78
C ARG A 130 -4.54 2.10 6.38
N ALA A 131 -3.31 1.59 6.27
CA ALA A 131 -2.75 1.16 4.98
C ALA A 131 -3.62 0.05 4.34
N ASN A 132 -4.00 -0.95 5.12
CA ASN A 132 -4.86 -2.04 4.67
C ASN A 132 -6.28 -1.55 4.30
N GLN A 133 -6.84 -0.58 5.04
CA GLN A 133 -8.15 0.01 4.73
C GLN A 133 -8.12 0.84 3.43
N ILE A 134 -7.05 1.59 3.17
CA ILE A 134 -6.87 2.30 1.90
C ILE A 134 -6.83 1.29 0.74
N GLU A 135 -6.01 0.25 0.88
CA GLU A 135 -5.91 -0.81 -0.13
C GLU A 135 -7.24 -1.54 -0.35
N LEU A 136 -7.98 -1.84 0.73
CA LEU A 136 -9.31 -2.44 0.67
C LEU A 136 -10.32 -1.55 -0.06
N GLN A 137 -10.30 -0.24 0.20
CA GLN A 137 -11.18 0.71 -0.47
C GLN A 137 -10.85 0.78 -1.96
N ILE A 138 -9.57 0.95 -2.31
CA ILE A 138 -9.09 0.93 -3.70
C ILE A 138 -9.46 -0.37 -4.40
N ALA A 139 -9.33 -1.51 -3.72
CA ALA A 139 -9.67 -2.82 -4.27
C ALA A 139 -11.17 -2.96 -4.54
N ARG A 140 -12.01 -2.40 -3.67
CA ARG A 140 -13.47 -2.37 -3.87
C ARG A 140 -13.86 -1.43 -5.01
N ASP A 141 -13.28 -0.24 -5.05
CA ASP A 141 -13.59 0.80 -6.05
C ASP A 141 -13.14 0.37 -7.46
N ASN A 142 -12.10 -0.46 -7.55
CA ASN A 142 -11.61 -1.05 -8.80
C ASN A 142 -12.24 -2.40 -9.17
N ASP A 143 -13.20 -2.88 -8.38
CA ASP A 143 -13.84 -4.20 -8.54
C ASP A 143 -12.82 -5.35 -8.65
N GLU A 144 -11.85 -5.37 -7.73
CA GLU A 144 -10.89 -6.47 -7.64
C GLU A 144 -11.55 -7.77 -7.19
N SER A 145 -10.86 -8.89 -7.41
CA SER A 145 -11.41 -10.20 -7.08
C SER A 145 -11.92 -10.31 -5.63
N ARG A 146 -13.08 -10.96 -5.45
CA ARG A 146 -13.67 -11.16 -4.11
C ARG A 146 -12.71 -11.83 -3.14
N ASN A 147 -11.90 -12.77 -3.61
CA ASN A 147 -10.89 -13.46 -2.80
C ASN A 147 -9.88 -12.46 -2.22
N TYR A 148 -9.39 -11.54 -3.05
CA TYR A 148 -8.45 -10.53 -2.62
C TYR A 148 -9.06 -9.54 -1.63
N ILE A 149 -10.25 -9.01 -1.92
CA ILE A 149 -11.01 -8.15 -1.00
C ILE A 149 -11.24 -8.86 0.33
N LYS A 150 -11.58 -10.16 0.31
CA LYS A 150 -11.78 -10.95 1.53
C LYS A 150 -10.51 -11.07 2.36
N THR A 151 -9.35 -11.28 1.72
CA THR A 151 -8.06 -11.27 2.43
C THR A 151 -7.80 -9.93 3.12
N LEU A 152 -8.08 -8.81 2.47
CA LEU A 152 -7.92 -7.49 3.06
C LEU A 152 -8.92 -7.23 4.21
N GLU A 153 -10.15 -7.73 4.12
CA GLU A 153 -11.13 -7.70 5.21
C GLU A 153 -10.66 -8.51 6.42
N GLU A 154 -10.20 -9.74 6.20
CA GLU A 154 -9.67 -10.61 7.25
C GLU A 154 -8.43 -9.99 7.93
N ASN A 155 -7.58 -9.28 7.18
CA ASN A 155 -6.47 -8.52 7.72
C ASN A 155 -6.92 -7.33 8.57
N ALA A 156 -7.91 -6.58 8.10
CA ALA A 156 -8.45 -5.44 8.84
C ALA A 156 -8.99 -5.91 10.20
N GLU A 157 -9.77 -7.00 10.21
CA GLU A 157 -10.33 -7.59 11.42
C GLU A 157 -9.21 -8.04 12.40
N GLN A 158 -8.16 -8.69 11.89
CA GLN A 158 -7.01 -9.07 12.74
C GLN A 158 -6.30 -7.86 13.36
N LEU A 159 -6.11 -6.78 12.60
CA LEU A 159 -5.46 -5.56 13.09
C LEU A 159 -6.36 -4.83 14.10
N GLU A 160 -7.67 -4.80 13.88
CA GLU A 160 -8.65 -4.26 14.84
C GLU A 160 -8.64 -5.04 16.16
N HIS A 161 -8.56 -6.37 16.09
CA HIS A 161 -8.39 -7.22 17.27
C HIS A 161 -7.08 -6.91 18.02
N GLN A 162 -5.97 -6.74 17.31
CA GLN A 162 -4.69 -6.39 17.93
C GLN A 162 -4.73 -5.02 18.61
N ILE A 163 -5.42 -4.03 18.03
CA ILE A 163 -5.62 -2.72 18.67
C ILE A 163 -6.36 -2.89 19.99
N LYS A 164 -7.46 -3.64 19.99
CA LYS A 164 -8.24 -3.90 21.20
C LYS A 164 -7.42 -4.64 22.27
N ASP A 165 -6.63 -5.64 21.87
CA ASP A 165 -5.76 -6.37 22.81
C ASP A 165 -4.72 -5.46 23.47
N LEU A 166 -4.19 -4.46 22.75
CA LEU A 166 -3.27 -3.47 23.30
C LEU A 166 -4.00 -2.56 24.31
N GLU A 167 -5.20 -2.09 23.97
CA GLU A 167 -6.03 -1.26 24.85
C GLU A 167 -6.40 -2.00 26.14
N ASP A 168 -6.79 -3.28 26.05
CA ASP A 168 -7.12 -4.14 27.19
C ASP A 168 -5.90 -4.40 28.11
N GLN A 169 -4.69 -4.32 27.55
CA GLN A 169 -3.42 -4.38 28.29
C GLN A 169 -2.99 -3.03 28.90
N GLY A 170 -3.75 -1.96 28.68
CA GLY A 170 -3.41 -0.60 29.11
C GLY A 170 -2.27 0.03 28.30
N VAL A 171 -2.01 -0.47 27.09
CA VAL A 171 -1.01 0.06 26.15
C VAL A 171 -1.72 0.97 25.15
N ASN A 172 -1.17 2.16 24.91
CA ASN A 172 -1.71 3.06 23.87
C ASN A 172 -1.35 2.53 22.47
N PRO A 173 -2.31 2.09 21.64
CA PRO A 173 -2.02 1.54 20.31
C PRO A 173 -1.45 2.58 19.34
N GLN A 174 -1.62 3.88 19.61
CA GLN A 174 -1.05 4.97 18.81
C GLN A 174 0.44 5.20 19.09
N GLU A 175 0.98 4.62 20.16
CA GLU A 175 2.38 4.77 20.58
C GLU A 175 3.16 3.45 20.49
N PHE A 176 2.45 2.31 20.57
CA PHE A 176 3.06 1.01 20.46
C PHE A 176 3.51 0.71 19.03
N LYS A 177 4.82 0.62 18.83
CA LYS A 177 5.43 0.34 17.54
C LYS A 177 5.85 -1.11 17.41
N ILE A 178 5.61 -1.68 16.25
CA ILE A 178 6.13 -2.96 15.82
C ILE A 178 7.25 -2.76 14.80
N SER A 179 8.29 -3.57 14.89
CA SER A 179 9.39 -3.58 13.92
C SER A 179 8.91 -4.26 12.63
N ILE A 180 9.23 -3.66 11.50
CA ILE A 180 8.91 -4.20 10.17
C ILE A 180 10.21 -4.68 9.54
N GLU A 181 10.35 -5.98 9.39
CA GLU A 181 11.43 -6.60 8.63
C GLU A 181 11.05 -6.67 7.15
N VAL A 182 11.98 -6.32 6.28
CA VAL A 182 11.82 -6.40 4.83
C VAL A 182 12.80 -7.46 4.30
N GLU A 183 12.29 -8.48 3.62
CA GLU A 183 13.16 -9.48 2.96
C GLU A 183 14.11 -8.76 1.99
N GLY A 184 15.42 -8.88 2.23
CA GLY A 184 16.48 -8.19 1.47
C GLY A 184 17.38 -7.29 2.33
N ASP A 185 17.05 -7.07 3.61
CA ASP A 185 17.88 -6.37 4.60
C ASP A 185 18.86 -7.30 5.36
N GLU A 186 19.15 -8.51 4.85
CA GLU A 186 20.20 -9.37 5.42
C GLU A 186 21.59 -8.78 5.11
N GLU A 187 22.20 -8.11 6.09
CA GLU A 187 23.66 -7.90 6.17
C GLU A 187 24.40 -9.21 6.52
#